data_AF-A0A357IB77-F1
#
_entry.id   AF-A0A357IB77-F1
#
_cell.length_a   1.000
_cell.length_b   1.000
_cell.length_c   1.000
_cell.angle_alpha   90.00
_cell.angle_beta   90.00
_cell.angle_gamma   90.00
#
_symmetry.space_group_name_H-M   'P 1'
#
loop_
_entity.id
_entity.type
_entity.pdbx_description
1 polymer ?
#
loop_
_entity_poly.entity_id
_entity_poly.type
_entity_poly.pdbx_seq_one_letter_code
_entity_poly.pdbx_strand_id
1 'polypeptide(L)' 'MAQKKCVPYGSDVSAGTYKCADCGHKYSNQSKTSLPPCPKYKVSPHTKNCWDILSGQGDDPSDPYPSR' A
#
# COMPACT_ATOMS: atom_id res chain seq x y z
N MET A 1 15.14 -3.52 5.07
CA MET A 1 13.83 -3.77 4.45
C MET A 1 13.05 -2.46 4.42
N ALA A 2 13.22 -1.66 3.37
CA ALA A 2 12.51 -0.39 3.25
C ALA A 2 11.07 -0.68 2.81
N GLN A 3 10.13 -0.75 3.76
CA GLN A 3 8.71 -0.73 3.41
C GLN A 3 8.46 0.54 2.58
N LYS A 4 7.91 0.40 1.38
CA LYS A 4 7.61 1.52 0.50
C LYS A 4 6.43 2.26 1.13
N LYS A 5 6.73 3.41 1.71
CA LYS A 5 5.79 4.22 2.50
C LYS A 5 5.26 5.35 1.63
N CYS A 6 3.98 5.66 1.77
CA CYS A 6 3.28 6.75 1.10
C CYS A 6 3.01 6.58 -0.42
N VAL A 7 2.21 5.57 -0.77
CA VAL A 7 1.61 5.41 -2.09
C VAL A 7 0.37 6.29 -2.22
N PRO A 8 0.27 7.20 -3.20
CA PRO A 8 -0.90 8.05 -3.36
C PRO A 8 -2.16 7.24 -3.76
N TYR A 9 -3.32 7.79 -3.47
CA TYR A 9 -4.59 7.20 -3.91
C TYR A 9 -4.65 7.11 -5.44
N GLY A 10 -5.17 5.98 -5.95
CA GLY A 10 -5.24 5.71 -7.39
C GLY A 10 -3.92 5.22 -8.01
N SER A 11 -2.85 5.05 -7.23
CA SER A 11 -1.63 4.41 -7.73
C SER A 11 -1.87 2.92 -7.97
N ASP A 12 -1.20 2.40 -8.99
CA ASP A 12 -1.25 0.99 -9.35
C ASP A 12 -0.32 0.20 -8.41
N VAL A 13 -0.90 -0.78 -7.72
CA VAL A 13 -0.21 -1.63 -6.74
C VAL A 13 -0.75 -3.05 -6.81
N SER A 14 0.06 -4.01 -6.36
CA SER A 14 -0.34 -5.41 -6.35
C SER A 14 -1.34 -5.72 -5.22
N ALA A 15 -1.94 -6.92 -5.26
CA ALA A 15 -2.76 -7.39 -4.16
C ALA A 15 -1.93 -7.49 -2.88
N GLY A 16 -2.43 -6.95 -1.77
CA GLY A 16 -1.68 -6.80 -0.54
C GLY A 16 -2.43 -6.14 0.60
N THR A 17 -1.72 -5.94 1.70
CA THR A 17 -2.21 -5.19 2.87
C THR A 17 -1.57 -3.81 2.92
N TYR A 18 -2.41 -2.81 3.10
CA TYR A 18 -2.05 -1.40 3.12
C TYR A 18 -2.51 -0.77 4.42
N LYS A 19 -1.85 0.29 4.86
CA LYS A 19 -2.23 1.05 6.05
C LYS A 19 -2.25 2.53 5.71
N CYS A 20 -3.33 3.22 5.99
CA CYS A 20 -3.41 4.66 5.75
C CYS A 20 -2.36 5.37 6.61
N ALA A 21 -1.52 6.20 5.99
CA ALA A 21 -0.44 6.92 6.67
C ALA A 21 -0.96 8.08 7.56
N ASP A 22 -2.24 8.42 7.39
CA ASP A 22 -2.91 9.50 8.11
C ASP A 22 -3.75 8.98 9.29
N CYS A 23 -4.77 8.14 9.03
CA CYS A 23 -5.65 7.62 10.09
C CYS A 23 -5.23 6.24 10.63
N GLY A 24 -4.23 5.59 10.03
CA GLY A 24 -3.79 4.26 10.45
C GLY A 24 -4.72 3.11 10.07
N HIS A 25 -5.78 3.35 9.29
CA HIS A 25 -6.72 2.33 8.84
C HIS A 25 -6.03 1.27 8.00
N LYS A 26 -6.19 -0.01 8.35
CA LYS A 26 -5.67 -1.13 7.57
C LYS A 26 -6.66 -1.53 6.49
N TYR A 27 -6.20 -1.57 5.24
CA TYR A 27 -6.97 -1.95 4.07
C TYR A 27 -6.30 -3.14 3.38
N SER A 28 -7.01 -4.25 3.27
CA SER A 28 -6.53 -5.42 2.52
C SER A 28 -7.13 -5.39 1.12
N ASN A 29 -6.27 -5.16 0.13
CA ASN A 29 -6.64 -5.13 -1.27
C ASN A 29 -6.27 -6.46 -1.92
N GLN A 30 -7.21 -7.39 -2.07
CA GLN A 30 -6.90 -8.73 -2.61
C GLN A 30 -7.17 -8.86 -4.12
N SER A 31 -7.87 -7.90 -4.74
CA SER A 31 -8.39 -8.09 -6.10
C SER A 31 -8.35 -6.85 -6.99
N LYS A 32 -8.00 -5.67 -6.45
CA LYS A 32 -7.87 -4.45 -7.26
C LYS A 32 -6.39 -4.18 -7.50
N THR A 33 -6.01 -3.86 -8.72
CA THR A 33 -4.68 -3.31 -9.03
C THR A 33 -4.58 -1.82 -8.69
N SER A 34 -5.70 -1.10 -8.58
CA SER A 34 -5.68 0.31 -8.19
C SER A 34 -6.11 0.51 -6.73
N LEU A 35 -5.34 1.30 -5.98
CA LEU A 35 -5.68 1.66 -4.60
C LEU A 35 -6.86 2.64 -4.53
N PRO A 36 -7.98 2.27 -3.90
CA PRO A 36 -9.04 3.24 -3.64
C PRO A 36 -8.60 4.27 -2.59
N PRO A 37 -9.22 5.47 -2.57
CA PRO A 37 -9.03 6.42 -1.49
C PRO A 37 -9.50 5.84 -0.16
N CYS A 38 -8.88 6.26 0.94
CA CYS A 38 -9.23 5.76 2.27
C CYS A 38 -10.70 6.04 2.59
N PRO A 39 -11.50 5.04 3.02
CA PRO A 39 -12.93 5.23 3.33
C PRO A 39 -13.13 6.20 4.50
N LYS A 40 -12.12 6.36 5.36
CA LYS A 40 -12.11 7.32 6.47
C LYS A 40 -11.73 8.74 6.03
N TYR A 41 -11.50 9.00 4.75
CA TYR A 41 -11.16 10.33 4.24
C TYR A 41 -12.22 11.39 4.53
N LYS A 42 -13.49 10.97 4.64
CA LYS A 42 -14.59 11.86 5.04
C LYS A 42 -14.72 12.06 6.55
N VAL A 43 -14.10 11.19 7.35
CA VAL A 43 -14.26 11.14 8.82
C VAL A 43 -13.05 11.73 9.54
N SER A 44 -11.86 11.60 8.96
CA SER A 44 -10.62 12.12 9.53
C SER A 44 -9.86 12.91 8.48
N PRO A 45 -9.23 14.04 8.86
CA PRO A 45 -8.40 14.80 7.94
C PRO A 45 -7.19 13.95 7.55
N HIS A 46 -7.06 13.71 6.25
CA HIS A 46 -5.86 13.11 5.66
C HIS A 46 -5.00 14.23 5.09
N THR A 47 -3.76 14.33 5.56
CA THR A 47 -2.79 15.37 5.18
C THR A 47 -1.81 14.86 4.12
N LYS A 48 -1.51 13.56 4.13
CA LYS A 48 -0.57 12.91 3.21
C LYS A 48 -1.28 12.23 2.05
N ASN A 49 -2.54 11.84 2.22
CA ASN A 49 -3.38 11.22 1.19
C ASN A 49 -2.73 9.95 0.60
N CYS A 50 -2.09 9.16 1.46
CA CYS A 50 -1.29 8.03 1.00
C CYS A 50 -1.43 6.79 1.88
N TRP A 51 -1.06 5.67 1.28
CA TRP A 51 -1.06 4.34 1.87
C TRP A 51 0.37 3.85 2.11
N ASP A 52 0.64 3.38 3.30
CA ASP A 52 1.82 2.58 3.62
C ASP A 52 1.57 1.13 3.21
N ILE A 53 2.44 0.57 2.37
CA ILE A 53 2.36 -0.84 1.99
C ILE A 53 2.90 -1.68 3.15
N LEU A 54 2.02 -2.48 3.77
CA LEU A 54 2.41 -3.44 4.81
C LEU A 54 2.83 -4.77 4.19
N SER A 55 2.12 -5.22 3.14
CA SER A 55 2.39 -6.44 2.40
C SER A 55 1.81 -6.29 0.99
N GLY A 56 2.38 -6.95 -0.03
CA GLY A 56 1.97 -6.76 -1.43
C GLY A 56 2.89 -5.88 -2.26
N GLN A 57 4.12 -5.70 -1.83
CA GLN A 57 5.18 -5.39 -2.78
C GLN A 57 5.43 -6.67 -3.57
N GLY A 58 5.12 -6.68 -4.86
CA GLY A 58 5.44 -7.76 -5.78
C GLY A 58 6.94 -7.95 -6.04
N ASP A 59 7.78 -7.56 -5.07
CA ASP A 59 9.19 -7.86 -5.02
C ASP A 59 9.37 -8.71 -3.78
N ASP A 60 9.25 -10.01 -4.01
CA ASP A 60 9.73 -11.03 -3.09
C ASP A 60 11.17 -10.64 -2.69
N PRO A 61 11.50 -10.46 -1.41
CA PRO A 61 12.91 -10.27 -1.01
C PRO A 61 13.76 -11.52 -1.30
N SER A 62 13.12 -12.62 -1.68
CA SER A 62 13.72 -13.76 -2.36
C SER A 62 13.40 -13.68 -3.86
N ASP A 63 13.90 -12.66 -4.55
CA ASP A 63 14.23 -12.82 -5.96
C ASP A 63 15.33 -13.90 -6.02
N PRO A 64 15.00 -15.14 -6.38
CA PRO A 64 15.95 -16.23 -6.43
C PRO A 64 16.59 -16.19 -7.81
N TYR A 65 17.22 -15.08 -8.17
CA TYR A 65 18.16 -15.09 -9.28
C TYR A 65 19.54 -15.43 -8.71
N PRO A 66 19.90 -16.73 -8.60
CA PRO A 66 21.28 -17.08 -8.36
C PRO A 66 22.06 -16.50 -9.54
N SER A 67 22.85 -15.49 -9.25
CA SER A 67 23.81 -14.97 -10.22
C SER A 67 24.82 -16.10 -10.45
N ARG A 68 24.56 -16.86 -11.53
CA ARG A 68 25.45 -17.71 -12.33
C ARG A 68 26.42 -18.65 -11.62
#